data_AF-A0A4Y8KQ20-F1
#
_entry.id   AF-A0A4Y8KQ20-F1
#
_cell.length_a   1.000
_cell.length_b   1.000
_cell.length_c   1.000
_cell.angle_alpha   90.00
_cell.angle_beta   90.00
_cell.angle_gamma   90.00
#
_symmetry.space_group_name_H-M   'P 1'
#
loop_
_entity.id
_entity.type
_entity.pdbx_description
1 polymer ?
#
loop_
_entity_poly.entity_id
_entity_poly.type
_entity_poly.pdbx_seq_one_letter_code
_entity_poly.pdbx_strand_id
1 'polypeptide(L)'
;MSTLVATYMSTNIDGTVNVDFGGGAVTVYSAGFTTPLPGTSVRVLRLNGFTLMLGPVKPNPTYGVVVATGTPFLTVRMPDGTEQQIGYISSYTTPAVDDAVLISWADGPMVIGTPAEVPTSAYIPPETGGGSAAQASPEFVATDSGNFYVPGGSWNYNDPWSSASNTGAFFYNNIAGTIPNSAAISLVQVYLTETFNQHPNVLAKVGLHSLGGKSGNPNIRDAVSISSGSGWKTLPNSFGDALKTGAALGVGFPTVPGGVSYHKFRGAAGGALEGQLRITYTA
;
A
#
# COMPACT_ATOMS: atom_id res chain seq x y z
N MET A 1 -1.65 4.90 -19.78
CA MET A 1 -0.84 3.67 -19.95
C MET A 1 -1.05 2.83 -18.73
N SER A 2 -1.47 1.58 -18.87
CA SER A 2 -1.75 0.70 -17.73
C SER A 2 -1.13 -0.66 -17.96
N THR A 3 -0.48 -1.20 -16.94
CA THR A 3 -0.02 -2.59 -16.91
C THR A 3 -1.06 -3.42 -16.17
N LEU A 4 -1.40 -4.56 -16.75
CA LEU A 4 -2.37 -5.53 -16.26
C LEU A 4 -1.69 -6.88 -16.08
N VAL A 5 -2.32 -7.76 -15.32
CA VAL A 5 -1.93 -9.17 -15.21
C VAL A 5 -3.00 -10.03 -15.88
N ALA A 6 -2.56 -11.03 -16.63
CA ALA A 6 -3.42 -12.02 -17.27
C ALA A 6 -2.81 -13.41 -17.12
N THR A 7 -3.58 -14.44 -17.43
CA THR A 7 -3.10 -15.83 -17.51
C THR A 7 -2.75 -16.14 -18.96
N TYR A 8 -1.52 -16.59 -19.23
CA TYR A 8 -1.13 -17.02 -20.56
C TYR A 8 -1.76 -18.38 -20.89
N MET A 9 -2.30 -18.52 -22.09
CA MET A 9 -3.00 -19.73 -22.52
C MET A 9 -2.20 -20.48 -23.59
N SER A 10 -1.85 -19.80 -24.68
CA SER A 10 -1.15 -20.40 -25.82
C SER A 10 -0.52 -19.35 -26.74
N THR A 11 0.38 -19.80 -27.61
CA THR A 11 0.93 -19.02 -28.72
C THR A 11 0.33 -19.52 -30.02
N ASN A 12 -0.14 -18.58 -30.84
CA ASN A 12 -0.67 -18.85 -32.17
C ASN A 12 0.48 -18.99 -33.19
N ILE A 13 0.19 -19.62 -34.33
CA ILE A 13 1.20 -19.83 -35.39
C ILE A 13 1.74 -18.53 -35.99
N ASP A 14 1.00 -17.44 -35.88
CA ASP A 14 1.37 -16.10 -36.36
C ASP A 14 2.21 -15.30 -35.36
N GLY A 15 2.56 -15.89 -34.21
CA GLY A 15 3.34 -15.25 -33.15
C GLY A 15 2.53 -14.37 -32.20
N THR A 16 1.21 -14.26 -32.37
CA THR A 16 0.33 -13.69 -31.35
C THR A 16 0.11 -14.67 -30.20
N VAL A 17 -0.34 -14.18 -29.05
CA VAL A 17 -0.57 -15.01 -27.87
C VAL A 17 -1.99 -14.83 -27.35
N ASN A 18 -2.56 -15.90 -26.83
CA ASN A 18 -3.85 -15.87 -26.17
C ASN A 18 -3.63 -15.72 -24.66
N VAL A 19 -4.24 -14.71 -24.07
CA VAL A 19 -4.20 -14.42 -22.62
C VAL A 19 -5.61 -14.27 -22.07
N ASP A 20 -5.85 -14.72 -20.84
CA ASP A 20 -7.13 -14.59 -20.17
C ASP A 20 -7.05 -13.62 -18.99
N PHE A 21 -7.93 -12.62 -18.98
CA PHE A 21 -8.06 -11.63 -17.89
C PHE A 21 -9.14 -12.00 -16.87
N GLY A 22 -9.65 -13.24 -16.90
CA GLY A 22 -10.76 -13.74 -16.09
C GLY A 22 -12.13 -13.73 -16.79
N GLY A 23 -12.15 -13.51 -18.11
CA GLY A 23 -13.36 -13.39 -18.94
C GLY A 23 -13.33 -14.22 -20.21
N GLY A 24 -12.30 -15.04 -20.40
CA GLY A 24 -12.03 -15.81 -21.61
C GLY A 24 -10.77 -15.31 -22.33
N ALA A 25 -10.32 -16.13 -23.27
CA ALA A 25 -9.09 -15.86 -24.02
C ALA A 25 -9.23 -14.65 -24.94
N VAL A 26 -8.24 -13.75 -24.87
CA VAL A 26 -8.07 -12.58 -25.71
C VAL A 26 -6.73 -12.71 -26.44
N THR A 27 -6.74 -12.57 -27.76
CA THR A 27 -5.52 -12.58 -28.57
C THR A 27 -4.83 -11.22 -28.53
N VAL A 28 -3.53 -11.21 -28.23
CA VAL A 28 -2.71 -10.01 -28.10
C VAL A 28 -1.34 -10.22 -28.76
N TYR A 29 -0.62 -9.14 -29.04
CA TYR A 29 0.76 -9.24 -29.53
C TYR A 29 1.71 -9.62 -28.39
N SER A 30 2.84 -10.28 -28.71
CA SER A 30 3.91 -10.56 -27.76
C SER A 30 5.14 -9.70 -28.06
N ALA A 31 5.73 -9.08 -27.03
CA ALA A 31 7.04 -8.45 -27.11
C ALA A 31 8.16 -9.31 -26.50
N GLY A 32 7.81 -10.41 -25.83
CA GLY A 32 8.77 -11.26 -25.11
C GLY A 32 9.48 -12.27 -26.03
N PHE A 33 10.75 -12.55 -25.73
CA PHE A 33 11.57 -13.53 -26.44
C PHE A 33 11.33 -14.98 -25.97
N THR A 34 10.81 -15.18 -24.76
CA THR A 34 10.56 -16.51 -24.19
C THR A 34 9.07 -16.74 -24.04
N THR A 35 8.57 -17.80 -24.68
CA THR A 35 7.16 -18.20 -24.58
C THR A 35 6.86 -18.70 -23.15
N PRO A 36 5.91 -18.07 -22.43
CA PRO A 36 5.50 -18.55 -21.11
C PRO A 36 4.87 -19.95 -21.18
N LEU A 37 4.84 -20.66 -20.05
CA LEU A 37 4.07 -21.91 -19.97
C LEU A 37 2.57 -21.61 -19.86
N PRO A 38 1.68 -22.41 -20.49
CA PRO A 38 0.24 -22.31 -20.28
C PRO A 38 -0.13 -22.29 -18.78
N GLY A 39 -1.03 -21.41 -18.39
CA GLY A 39 -1.44 -21.19 -17.00
C GLY A 39 -0.59 -20.18 -16.22
N THR A 40 0.54 -19.73 -16.74
CA THR A 40 1.42 -18.78 -16.03
C THR A 40 0.87 -17.36 -16.09
N SER A 41 0.98 -16.61 -14.99
CA SER A 41 0.65 -15.19 -15.00
C SER A 41 1.65 -14.38 -15.84
N VAL A 42 1.14 -13.51 -16.72
CA VAL A 42 1.91 -12.62 -17.60
C VAL A 42 1.56 -11.16 -17.37
N ARG A 43 2.52 -10.27 -17.64
CA ARG A 43 2.33 -8.82 -17.64
C ARG A 43 1.86 -8.39 -19.02
N VAL A 44 0.79 -7.62 -19.07
CA VAL A 44 0.22 -7.08 -20.31
C VAL A 44 0.16 -5.57 -20.25
N LEU A 45 0.67 -4.90 -21.28
CA LEU A 45 0.64 -3.46 -21.44
C LEU A 45 -0.51 -3.05 -22.36
N ARG A 46 -1.32 -2.09 -21.91
CA ARG A 46 -2.34 -1.45 -22.75
C ARG A 46 -1.97 0.00 -23.04
N LEU A 47 -1.85 0.32 -24.34
CA LEU A 47 -1.45 1.64 -24.82
C LEU A 47 -2.27 2.01 -26.06
N ASN A 48 -3.08 3.08 -25.99
CA ASN A 48 -3.81 3.65 -27.13
C ASN A 48 -4.60 2.61 -27.97
N GLY A 49 -5.28 1.67 -27.31
CA GLY A 49 -6.06 0.62 -27.99
C GLY A 49 -5.25 -0.61 -28.40
N PHE A 50 -3.92 -0.58 -28.27
CA PHE A 50 -3.04 -1.71 -28.49
C PHE A 50 -2.79 -2.49 -27.18
N THR A 51 -2.73 -3.82 -27.27
CA THR A 51 -2.49 -4.71 -26.13
C THR A 51 -1.29 -5.60 -26.44
N LEU A 52 -0.31 -5.60 -25.54
CA LEU A 52 0.99 -6.24 -25.73
C LEU A 52 1.39 -7.04 -24.48
N MET A 53 1.62 -8.34 -24.64
CA MET A 53 2.18 -9.20 -23.60
C MET A 53 3.69 -8.96 -23.51
N LEU A 54 4.17 -8.61 -22.31
CA LEU A 54 5.57 -8.27 -22.05
C LEU A 54 6.41 -9.47 -21.59
N GLY A 55 5.77 -10.50 -21.05
CA GLY A 55 6.42 -11.70 -20.52
C GLY A 55 5.76 -12.19 -19.23
N PRO A 56 6.27 -13.28 -18.63
CA PRO A 56 5.76 -13.80 -17.37
C PRO A 56 6.01 -12.80 -16.22
N VAL A 57 5.12 -12.79 -15.22
CA VAL A 57 5.24 -11.92 -14.04
C VAL A 57 6.49 -12.27 -13.22
N LYS A 58 6.84 -13.55 -13.20
CA LYS A 58 8.01 -14.15 -12.55
C LYS A 58 8.75 -14.99 -13.60
N PRO A 59 10.08 -14.84 -13.77
CA PRO A 59 10.86 -15.74 -14.62
C PRO A 59 10.75 -17.20 -14.15
N ASN A 60 10.75 -18.14 -15.09
CA ASN A 60 10.79 -19.56 -14.73
C ASN A 60 12.13 -19.92 -14.05
N PRO A 61 12.13 -20.77 -13.01
CA PRO A 61 13.37 -21.21 -12.38
C PRO A 61 14.28 -21.93 -13.37
N THR A 62 15.55 -21.57 -13.44
CA THR A 62 16.53 -22.18 -14.36
C THR A 62 17.24 -23.39 -13.75
N TYR A 63 16.82 -23.83 -12.57
CA TYR A 63 17.38 -24.98 -11.87
C TYR A 63 16.32 -25.68 -11.00
N GLY A 64 16.59 -26.91 -10.62
CA GLY A 64 15.77 -27.70 -9.71
C GLY A 64 16.50 -28.92 -9.17
N VAL A 65 15.79 -29.77 -8.44
CA VAL A 65 16.32 -31.03 -7.89
C VAL A 65 15.48 -32.19 -8.41
N VAL A 66 16.13 -33.24 -8.91
CA VAL A 66 15.44 -34.46 -9.37
C VAL A 66 14.84 -35.18 -8.16
N VAL A 67 13.53 -35.38 -8.17
CA VAL A 67 12.82 -36.14 -7.12
C VAL A 67 12.41 -37.53 -7.59
N ALA A 68 12.31 -37.74 -8.91
CA ALA A 68 12.12 -39.07 -9.49
C ALA A 68 12.76 -39.14 -10.88
N THR A 69 13.38 -40.28 -11.18
CA THR A 69 14.01 -40.57 -12.47
C THR A 69 13.05 -41.35 -13.39
N GLY A 70 13.08 -41.05 -14.68
CA GLY A 70 12.35 -41.77 -15.71
C GLY A 70 12.98 -41.55 -17.08
N THR A 71 12.47 -42.23 -18.10
CA THR A 71 12.94 -42.08 -19.49
C THR A 71 11.74 -41.86 -20.38
N PRO A 72 11.66 -40.76 -21.16
CA PRO A 72 12.66 -39.70 -21.35
C PRO A 72 12.51 -38.47 -20.42
N PHE A 73 11.72 -38.58 -19.34
CA PHE A 73 11.39 -37.46 -18.45
C PHE A 73 11.86 -37.69 -17.01
N LEU A 74 12.29 -36.62 -16.36
CA LEU A 74 12.56 -36.56 -14.92
C LEU A 74 11.43 -35.80 -14.24
N THR A 75 11.09 -36.18 -13.00
CA THR A 75 10.32 -35.29 -12.12
C THR A 75 11.30 -34.40 -11.38
N VAL A 76 11.21 -33.09 -11.62
CA VAL A 76 12.10 -32.09 -11.05
C VAL A 76 11.29 -31.20 -10.11
N ARG A 77 11.75 -31.09 -8.87
CA ARG A 77 11.24 -30.13 -7.88
C ARG A 77 11.94 -28.80 -8.05
N MET A 78 11.14 -27.77 -8.29
CA MET A 78 11.56 -26.40 -8.45
C MET A 78 11.82 -25.72 -7.09
N PRO A 79 12.52 -24.56 -7.07
CA PRO A 79 12.77 -23.81 -5.83
C PRO A 79 11.51 -23.32 -5.12
N ASP A 80 10.38 -23.18 -5.82
CA ASP A 80 9.09 -22.83 -5.20
C ASP A 80 8.31 -24.05 -4.69
N GLY A 81 8.93 -25.24 -4.69
CA GLY A 81 8.34 -26.48 -4.20
C GLY A 81 7.41 -27.19 -5.19
N THR A 82 7.16 -26.60 -6.37
CA THR A 82 6.39 -27.29 -7.41
C THR A 82 7.19 -28.41 -8.06
N GLU A 83 6.52 -29.47 -8.46
CA GLU A 83 7.12 -30.60 -9.17
C GLU A 83 6.64 -30.63 -10.62
N GLN A 84 7.55 -30.81 -11.55
CA GLN A 84 7.24 -30.83 -12.98
C GLN A 84 7.99 -31.97 -13.70
N GLN A 85 7.31 -32.63 -14.63
CA GLN A 85 7.96 -33.55 -15.56
C GLN A 85 8.69 -32.77 -16.65
N ILE A 86 10.00 -32.98 -16.75
CA ILE A 86 10.89 -32.26 -17.65
C ILE A 86 11.75 -33.26 -18.42
N GLY A 87 11.80 -33.09 -19.75
CA GLY A 87 12.67 -33.90 -20.61
C GLY A 87 14.13 -33.55 -20.35
N TYR A 88 15.05 -34.45 -20.61
CA TYR A 88 16.48 -34.16 -20.50
C TYR A 88 17.19 -34.45 -21.82
N ILE A 89 18.26 -33.69 -22.08
CA ILE A 89 19.08 -33.91 -23.26
C ILE A 89 19.79 -35.26 -23.17
N SER A 90 20.00 -35.92 -24.32
CA SER A 90 20.63 -37.25 -24.37
C SER A 90 22.04 -37.31 -23.80
N SER A 91 22.74 -36.17 -23.70
CA SER A 91 24.06 -36.08 -23.07
C SER A 91 24.06 -36.14 -21.54
N TYR A 92 22.89 -35.99 -20.89
CA TYR A 92 22.73 -36.21 -19.46
C TYR A 92 22.43 -37.69 -19.19
N THR A 93 23.49 -38.50 -19.20
CA THR A 93 23.41 -39.97 -19.34
C THR A 93 23.09 -40.72 -18.05
N THR A 94 23.26 -40.11 -16.89
CA THR A 94 23.09 -40.77 -15.58
C THR A 94 22.30 -39.92 -14.59
N PRO A 95 21.02 -39.59 -14.86
CA PRO A 95 20.19 -38.88 -13.89
C PRO A 95 19.96 -39.70 -12.63
N ALA A 96 20.14 -39.10 -11.45
CA ALA A 96 19.83 -39.71 -10.17
C ALA A 96 18.86 -38.83 -9.36
N VAL A 97 18.15 -39.43 -8.40
CA VAL A 97 17.38 -38.68 -7.39
C VAL A 97 18.35 -37.84 -6.56
N ASP A 98 17.91 -36.65 -6.18
CA ASP A 98 18.68 -35.61 -5.49
C ASP A 98 19.73 -34.89 -6.35
N ASP A 99 19.84 -35.22 -7.65
CA ASP A 99 20.66 -34.43 -8.57
C ASP A 99 20.11 -33.01 -8.70
N ALA A 100 20.99 -32.03 -8.54
CA ALA A 100 20.70 -30.68 -8.99
C ALA A 100 20.81 -30.61 -10.51
N VAL A 101 19.85 -29.96 -11.17
CA VAL A 101 19.78 -29.88 -12.63
C VAL A 101 19.61 -28.44 -13.11
N LEU A 102 20.20 -28.13 -14.27
CA LEU A 102 19.97 -26.89 -15.02
C LEU A 102 18.84 -27.08 -16.02
N ILE A 103 17.96 -26.09 -16.11
CA ILE A 103 16.75 -26.12 -16.93
C ILE A 103 16.80 -24.97 -17.94
N SER A 104 16.76 -25.32 -19.22
CA SER A 104 16.50 -24.37 -20.31
C SER A 104 15.00 -24.28 -20.57
N TRP A 105 14.53 -23.07 -20.89
CA TRP A 105 13.13 -22.77 -21.22
C TRP A 105 12.95 -22.25 -22.65
N ALA A 106 14.04 -22.18 -23.43
CA ALA A 106 14.03 -21.52 -24.74
C ALA A 106 13.05 -22.20 -25.72
N ASP A 107 13.06 -23.53 -25.77
CA ASP A 107 12.24 -24.35 -26.68
C ASP A 107 11.30 -25.28 -25.90
N GLY A 108 10.87 -24.84 -24.71
CA GLY A 108 10.20 -25.66 -23.71
C GLY A 108 11.14 -26.12 -22.59
N PRO A 109 10.59 -26.74 -21.52
CA PRO A 109 11.38 -27.18 -20.38
C PRO A 109 12.30 -28.35 -20.77
N MET A 110 13.60 -28.16 -20.64
CA MET A 110 14.60 -29.18 -20.91
C MET A 110 15.71 -29.13 -19.86
N VAL A 111 16.00 -30.27 -19.22
CA VAL A 111 17.20 -30.43 -18.39
C VAL A 111 18.41 -30.55 -19.32
N ILE A 112 19.35 -29.61 -19.17
CA ILE A 112 20.54 -29.50 -20.01
C ILE A 112 21.81 -30.03 -19.33
N GLY A 113 21.70 -30.55 -18.12
CA GLY A 113 22.80 -31.18 -17.38
C GLY A 113 22.80 -30.79 -15.91
N THR A 114 23.87 -31.18 -15.23
CA THR A 114 24.15 -30.82 -13.84
C THR A 114 24.89 -29.48 -13.79
N PRO A 115 24.54 -28.59 -12.85
CA PRO A 115 25.32 -27.38 -12.63
C PRO A 115 26.69 -27.74 -12.03
N ALA A 116 27.76 -27.11 -12.52
CA ALA A 116 29.10 -27.26 -11.94
C ALA A 116 29.17 -26.72 -10.50
N GLU A 117 28.32 -25.72 -10.22
CA GLU A 117 28.00 -25.20 -8.91
C GLU A 117 26.53 -24.82 -9.00
N VAL A 118 25.66 -25.35 -8.11
CA VAL A 118 24.32 -24.77 -7.97
C VAL A 118 24.58 -23.34 -7.53
N PRO A 119 24.18 -22.31 -8.30
CA PRO A 119 24.35 -20.95 -7.83
C PRO A 119 23.73 -20.90 -6.44
N THR A 120 24.52 -20.61 -5.40
CA THR A 120 23.99 -20.15 -4.11
C THR A 120 23.47 -18.73 -4.28
N SER A 121 22.65 -18.55 -5.31
CA SER A 121 21.80 -17.42 -5.54
C SER A 121 20.41 -17.99 -5.31
N ALA A 122 20.03 -18.05 -4.04
CA ALA A 122 18.70 -17.54 -3.77
C ALA A 122 18.68 -16.20 -4.50
N TYR A 123 17.79 -16.03 -5.48
CA TYR A 123 17.26 -14.71 -5.68
C TYR A 123 16.78 -14.29 -4.31
N ILE A 124 17.62 -13.57 -3.56
CA ILE A 124 17.16 -12.67 -2.55
C ILE A 124 16.47 -11.64 -3.44
N PRO A 125 15.13 -11.51 -3.42
CA PRO A 125 14.54 -10.25 -3.88
C PRO A 125 15.38 -9.13 -3.31
N PRO A 126 15.56 -7.95 -3.97
CA PRO A 126 16.12 -6.81 -3.25
C PRO A 126 15.42 -6.81 -1.90
N GLU A 127 16.16 -6.94 -0.80
CA GLU A 127 15.52 -7.34 0.44
C GLU A 127 14.32 -6.39 0.61
N THR A 128 13.08 -6.89 0.58
CA THR A 128 12.15 -6.38 1.59
C THR A 128 12.92 -6.74 2.83
N GLY A 129 13.61 -5.76 3.43
CA GLY A 129 14.68 -6.01 4.36
C GLY A 129 14.40 -7.21 5.26
N GLY A 130 15.42 -7.66 5.98
CA GLY A 130 15.20 -7.81 7.43
C GLY A 130 14.71 -6.50 8.10
N GLY A 131 13.95 -5.66 7.41
CA GLY A 131 13.50 -4.36 7.80
C GLY A 131 12.37 -4.60 8.76
N SER A 132 12.54 -4.04 9.95
CA SER A 132 11.43 -3.52 10.74
C SER A 132 10.31 -3.13 9.78
N ALA A 133 9.14 -3.78 9.91
CA ALA A 133 7.97 -3.59 9.07
C ALA A 133 7.95 -2.18 8.49
N ALA A 134 8.07 -2.06 7.15
CA ALA A 134 8.50 -0.83 6.49
C ALA A 134 7.78 0.37 7.08
N GLN A 135 8.52 1.21 7.79
CA GLN A 135 7.95 2.36 8.47
C GLN A 135 7.48 3.33 7.38
N ALA A 136 6.17 3.45 7.22
CA ALA A 136 5.54 4.38 6.31
C ALA A 136 5.12 5.63 7.08
N SER A 137 5.25 6.80 6.46
CA SER A 137 4.84 8.07 7.08
C SER A 137 4.04 8.95 6.09
N PRO A 138 2.89 8.48 5.57
CA PRO A 138 2.06 9.30 4.71
C PRO A 138 1.57 10.57 5.42
N GLU A 139 1.33 11.59 4.60
CA GLU A 139 0.71 12.83 5.05
C GLU A 139 -0.68 12.98 4.44
N PHE A 140 -1.63 13.48 5.22
CA PHE A 140 -3.03 13.64 4.87
C PHE A 140 -3.41 15.11 5.01
N VAL A 141 -3.72 15.75 3.90
CA VAL A 141 -4.16 17.14 3.88
C VAL A 141 -5.63 17.20 4.33
N ALA A 142 -5.96 18.17 5.17
CA ALA A 142 -7.34 18.43 5.56
C ALA A 142 -8.15 18.87 4.33
N THR A 143 -9.30 18.24 4.09
CA THR A 143 -10.18 18.54 2.96
C THR A 143 -11.07 19.74 3.21
N ASP A 144 -11.37 20.02 4.48
CA ASP A 144 -12.09 21.20 4.94
C ASP A 144 -11.73 21.48 6.41
N SER A 145 -12.10 22.67 6.90
CA SER A 145 -11.99 23.03 8.30
C SER A 145 -13.01 24.10 8.69
N GLY A 146 -13.32 24.21 9.97
CA GLY A 146 -14.10 25.35 10.45
C GLY A 146 -14.37 25.34 11.93
N ASN A 147 -15.21 26.28 12.36
CA ASN A 147 -15.78 26.29 13.71
C ASN A 147 -17.32 26.15 13.67
N PHE A 148 -17.82 25.31 14.56
CA PHE A 148 -19.23 25.10 14.81
C PHE A 148 -19.64 25.85 16.08
N TYR A 149 -20.59 26.75 15.96
CA TYR A 149 -21.19 27.47 17.08
C TYR A 149 -22.25 26.61 17.74
N VAL A 150 -21.88 26.00 18.87
CA VAL A 150 -22.67 24.98 19.57
C VAL A 150 -24.07 25.48 19.97
N PRO A 151 -24.26 26.70 20.53
CA PRO A 151 -25.59 27.17 20.92
C PRO A 151 -26.53 27.42 19.74
N GLY A 152 -26.00 27.84 18.59
CA GLY A 152 -26.80 28.19 17.40
C GLY A 152 -26.87 27.10 16.35
N GLY A 153 -26.10 26.03 16.50
CA GLY A 153 -26.17 24.86 15.61
C GLY A 153 -25.60 25.10 14.20
N SER A 154 -24.70 26.08 14.01
CA SER A 154 -24.22 26.50 12.69
C SER A 154 -22.71 26.51 12.56
N TRP A 155 -22.21 26.32 11.34
CA TRP A 155 -20.81 26.58 10.98
C TRP A 155 -20.64 28.05 10.59
N ASN A 156 -19.63 28.74 11.14
CA ASN A 156 -19.52 30.19 10.98
C ASN A 156 -18.28 30.63 10.18
N TYR A 157 -17.11 30.06 10.49
CA TYR A 157 -15.83 30.41 9.88
C TYR A 157 -15.05 29.17 9.49
N ASN A 158 -14.06 29.35 8.60
CA ASN A 158 -13.17 28.27 8.15
C ASN A 158 -12.01 27.99 9.12
N ASP A 159 -11.71 28.93 10.02
CA ASP A 159 -10.69 28.75 11.06
C ASP A 159 -11.26 27.89 12.21
N PRO A 160 -10.58 26.82 12.66
CA PRO A 160 -11.00 26.03 13.82
C PRO A 160 -10.76 26.76 15.16
N TRP A 161 -11.79 26.81 16.00
CA TRP A 161 -11.76 27.54 17.27
C TRP A 161 -12.06 26.60 18.43
N SER A 162 -11.31 26.72 19.51
CA SER A 162 -11.66 26.16 20.82
C SER A 162 -12.07 27.32 21.72
N SER A 163 -13.34 27.37 22.13
CA SER A 163 -13.86 28.40 23.03
C SER A 163 -15.03 27.89 23.87
N ALA A 164 -15.62 28.73 24.72
CA ALA A 164 -16.79 28.35 25.50
C ALA A 164 -18.00 27.93 24.65
N SER A 165 -18.15 28.50 23.45
CA SER A 165 -19.33 28.30 22.59
C SER A 165 -19.01 27.78 21.18
N ASN A 166 -17.74 27.62 20.84
CA ASN A 166 -17.32 27.11 19.53
C ASN A 166 -16.44 25.88 19.70
N THR A 167 -16.67 24.90 18.84
CA THR A 167 -15.79 23.75 18.61
C THR A 167 -15.22 23.83 17.21
N GLY A 168 -13.94 23.50 17.05
CA GLY A 168 -13.22 23.56 15.78
C GLY A 168 -13.05 22.16 15.21
N ALA A 169 -12.93 22.03 13.89
CA ALA A 169 -12.68 20.74 13.24
C ALA A 169 -11.82 20.89 11.99
N PHE A 170 -11.02 19.87 11.73
CA PHE A 170 -10.38 19.56 10.45
C PHE A 170 -10.92 18.22 9.95
N PHE A 171 -11.33 18.19 8.69
CA PHE A 171 -11.92 17.02 8.05
C PHE A 171 -10.89 16.37 7.12
N TYR A 172 -10.91 15.05 7.01
CA TYR A 172 -10.01 14.32 6.11
C TYR A 172 -10.79 13.26 5.36
N ASN A 173 -10.29 12.96 4.16
CA ASN A 173 -10.76 11.83 3.38
C ASN A 173 -9.66 10.78 3.27
N ASN A 174 -10.04 9.52 3.11
CA ASN A 174 -9.17 8.42 2.67
C ASN A 174 -8.05 7.97 3.64
N ILE A 175 -8.02 8.38 4.91
CA ILE A 175 -7.04 7.84 5.87
C ILE A 175 -7.24 6.33 6.03
N ALA A 176 -8.48 5.89 6.26
CA ALA A 176 -8.82 4.48 6.43
C ALA A 176 -8.56 3.60 5.19
N GLY A 177 -8.59 4.19 3.99
CA GLY A 177 -8.26 3.48 2.75
C GLY A 177 -6.76 3.41 2.45
N THR A 178 -5.94 4.16 3.20
CA THR A 178 -4.49 4.30 2.95
C THR A 178 -3.65 3.48 3.92
N ILE A 179 -4.05 3.44 5.20
CA ILE A 179 -3.29 2.75 6.26
C ILE A 179 -3.97 1.40 6.55
N PRO A 180 -3.27 0.26 6.43
CA PRO A 180 -3.84 -1.04 6.77
C PRO A 180 -4.36 -1.10 8.22
N ASN A 181 -5.50 -1.75 8.45
CA ASN A 181 -6.07 -1.88 9.80
C ASN A 181 -5.12 -2.59 10.78
N SER A 182 -4.27 -3.49 10.29
CA SER A 182 -3.26 -4.22 11.08
C SER A 182 -2.03 -3.39 11.45
N ALA A 183 -1.80 -2.24 10.80
CA ALA A 183 -0.59 -1.46 10.97
C ALA A 183 -0.44 -0.95 12.41
N ALA A 184 0.74 -1.08 13.00
CA ALA A 184 1.02 -0.50 14.32
C ALA A 184 1.39 0.98 14.17
N ILE A 185 0.60 1.87 14.76
CA ILE A 185 0.85 3.31 14.74
C ILE A 185 1.99 3.64 15.73
N SER A 186 3.03 4.30 15.22
CA SER A 186 4.22 4.70 15.99
C SER A 186 4.25 6.20 16.32
N LEU A 187 3.66 7.04 15.45
CA LEU A 187 3.60 8.49 15.65
C LEU A 187 2.38 9.07 14.91
N VAL A 188 1.72 10.03 15.54
CA VAL A 188 0.67 10.85 14.92
C VAL A 188 1.01 12.31 15.17
N GLN A 189 1.01 13.14 14.13
CA GLN A 189 1.23 14.57 14.25
C GLN A 189 0.21 15.35 13.43
N VAL A 190 -0.19 16.52 13.90
CA VAL A 190 -0.99 17.50 13.15
C VAL A 190 -0.23 18.82 13.06
N TYR A 191 -0.14 19.43 11.88
CA TYR A 191 0.42 20.76 11.73
C TYR A 191 -0.64 21.83 12.00
N LEU A 192 -0.36 22.76 12.91
CA LEU A 192 -1.28 23.83 13.28
C LEU A 192 -0.56 25.17 13.30
N THR A 193 -1.16 26.21 12.70
CA THR A 193 -0.77 27.60 12.95
C THR A 193 -1.73 28.24 13.96
N GLU A 194 -1.25 28.49 15.18
CA GLU A 194 -2.01 29.22 16.20
C GLU A 194 -2.02 30.72 15.86
N THR A 195 -3.22 31.25 15.59
CA THR A 195 -3.41 32.66 15.18
C THR A 195 -3.90 33.54 16.32
N PHE A 196 -4.45 32.94 17.37
CA PHE A 196 -4.86 33.63 18.58
C PHE A 196 -4.88 32.66 19.76
N ASN A 197 -4.40 33.15 20.91
CA ASN A 197 -4.39 32.44 22.18
C ASN A 197 -4.64 33.45 23.30
N GLN A 198 -5.83 33.42 23.90
CA GLN A 198 -6.21 34.36 24.96
C GLN A 198 -5.49 34.06 26.28
N HIS A 199 -5.16 32.80 26.51
CA HIS A 199 -4.61 32.30 27.77
C HIS A 199 -3.36 31.46 27.51
N PRO A 200 -2.19 32.09 27.28
CA PRO A 200 -0.97 31.40 26.88
C PRO A 200 -0.50 30.28 27.82
N ASN A 201 -0.88 30.36 29.10
CA ASN A 201 -0.55 29.38 30.13
C ASN A 201 -1.50 28.17 30.16
N VAL A 202 -2.56 28.18 29.36
CA VAL A 202 -3.52 27.08 29.24
C VAL A 202 -3.33 26.41 27.90
N LEU A 203 -3.12 25.10 27.92
CA LEU A 203 -2.89 24.33 26.71
C LEU A 203 -4.20 24.13 25.94
N ALA A 204 -4.12 24.22 24.62
CA ALA A 204 -5.23 23.87 23.75
C ALA A 204 -5.53 22.36 23.87
N LYS A 205 -6.79 21.99 23.68
CA LYS A 205 -7.21 20.58 23.61
C LYS A 205 -7.54 20.19 22.18
N VAL A 206 -7.15 18.98 21.80
CA VAL A 206 -7.48 18.36 20.52
C VAL A 206 -8.03 16.95 20.74
N GLY A 207 -9.07 16.59 20.02
CA GLY A 207 -9.74 15.29 20.08
C GLY A 207 -10.13 14.81 18.69
N LEU A 208 -10.94 13.76 18.65
CA LEU A 208 -11.43 13.12 17.42
C LEU A 208 -12.90 13.44 17.18
N HIS A 209 -13.35 13.37 15.92
CA HIS A 209 -14.76 13.35 15.54
C HIS A 209 -15.04 12.39 14.39
N SER A 210 -16.32 12.07 14.17
CA SER A 210 -16.78 11.11 13.15
C SER A 210 -17.49 11.75 11.95
N LEU A 211 -17.53 13.08 11.86
CA LEU A 211 -18.11 13.76 10.70
C LEU A 211 -17.11 13.82 9.54
N GLY A 212 -17.56 13.51 8.32
CA GLY A 212 -16.77 13.66 7.08
C GLY A 212 -16.84 15.06 6.45
N GLY A 213 -17.58 15.99 7.06
CA GLY A 213 -17.72 17.38 6.62
C GLY A 213 -18.59 18.19 7.58
N LYS A 214 -18.92 19.43 7.19
CA LYS A 214 -19.67 20.40 8.00
C LYS A 214 -21.19 20.12 8.12
N SER A 215 -21.57 18.91 8.52
CA SER A 215 -22.98 18.47 8.58
C SER A 215 -23.66 18.63 9.95
N GLY A 216 -22.93 19.04 10.99
CA GLY A 216 -23.50 19.25 12.32
C GLY A 216 -22.43 19.51 13.38
N ASN A 217 -22.77 19.35 14.66
CA ASN A 217 -21.81 19.43 15.75
C ASN A 217 -20.82 18.26 15.67
N PRO A 218 -19.50 18.50 15.57
CA PRO A 218 -18.52 17.44 15.47
C PRO A 218 -18.40 16.57 16.74
N ASN A 219 -18.92 17.00 17.91
CA ASN A 219 -18.92 16.23 19.16
C ASN A 219 -17.54 15.63 19.48
N ILE A 220 -16.55 16.50 19.68
CA ILE A 220 -15.14 16.12 19.89
C ILE A 220 -15.00 15.21 21.12
N ARG A 221 -14.39 14.04 20.92
CA ARG A 221 -14.13 13.03 21.96
C ARG A 221 -12.64 12.80 22.16
N ASP A 222 -12.30 12.08 23.24
CA ASP A 222 -10.93 11.63 23.53
C ASP A 222 -9.90 12.79 23.54
N ALA A 223 -10.33 13.96 24.00
CA ALA A 223 -9.55 15.18 23.89
C ALA A 223 -8.34 15.20 24.83
N VAL A 224 -7.16 15.53 24.29
CA VAL A 224 -5.89 15.66 25.01
C VAL A 224 -5.32 17.05 24.86
N SER A 225 -4.42 17.44 25.78
CA SER A 225 -3.74 18.74 25.70
C SER A 225 -2.58 18.69 24.70
N ILE A 226 -2.37 19.76 23.95
CA ILE A 226 -1.24 19.95 23.03
C ILE A 226 -0.44 21.20 23.38
N SER A 227 0.84 21.21 23.03
CA SER A 227 1.71 22.38 23.25
C SER A 227 1.19 23.61 22.49
N SER A 228 1.35 24.79 23.09
CA SER A 228 0.97 26.09 22.50
C SER A 228 1.84 26.47 21.29
N GLY A 229 1.43 27.49 20.54
CA GLY A 229 2.15 28.00 19.37
C GLY A 229 1.96 27.17 18.09
N SER A 230 2.69 27.53 17.03
CA SER A 230 2.56 26.94 15.70
C SER A 230 3.54 25.78 15.43
N GLY A 231 3.19 24.90 14.49
CA GLY A 231 4.04 23.80 14.02
C GLY A 231 3.39 22.42 14.19
N TRP A 232 4.19 21.36 14.05
CA TRP A 232 3.75 19.99 14.25
C TRP A 232 3.48 19.71 15.74
N LYS A 233 2.28 19.21 16.02
CA LYS A 233 1.83 18.80 17.36
C LYS A 233 1.70 17.29 17.38
N THR A 234 2.38 16.64 18.31
CA THR A 234 2.26 15.19 18.51
C THR A 234 0.93 14.87 19.18
N LEU A 235 0.22 13.91 18.62
CA LEU A 235 -1.04 13.39 19.11
C LEU A 235 -0.85 11.95 19.63
N PRO A 236 -1.77 11.42 20.46
CA PRO A 236 -1.74 10.03 20.91
C PRO A 236 -1.84 9.06 19.73
N ASN A 237 -1.15 7.92 19.79
CA ASN A 237 -1.20 6.91 18.73
C ASN A 237 -2.62 6.35 18.51
N SER A 238 -3.46 6.34 19.56
CA SER A 238 -4.88 5.96 19.49
C SER A 238 -5.70 6.82 18.51
N PHE A 239 -5.24 8.04 18.18
CA PHE A 239 -5.87 8.86 17.15
C PHE A 239 -5.65 8.24 15.77
N GLY A 240 -4.43 7.80 15.49
CA GLY A 240 -4.11 7.09 14.25
C GLY A 240 -4.89 5.78 14.12
N ASP A 241 -5.06 5.04 15.22
CA ASP A 241 -5.87 3.81 15.24
C ASP A 241 -7.35 4.08 14.95
N ALA A 242 -7.92 5.15 15.49
CA ALA A 242 -9.30 5.54 15.20
C ALA A 242 -9.48 6.03 13.76
N LEU A 243 -8.52 6.79 13.22
CA LEU A 243 -8.58 7.33 11.86
C LEU A 243 -8.36 6.25 10.79
N LYS A 244 -7.43 5.30 11.00
CA LYS A 244 -7.18 4.21 10.04
C LYS A 244 -8.34 3.22 9.96
N THR A 245 -9.12 3.06 11.03
CA THR A 245 -10.30 2.17 11.06
C THR A 245 -11.58 2.86 10.61
N GLY A 246 -11.56 4.19 10.43
CA GLY A 246 -12.75 5.00 10.13
C GLY A 246 -13.66 5.23 11.35
N ALA A 247 -13.25 4.82 12.56
CA ALA A 247 -13.97 5.16 13.79
C ALA A 247 -13.96 6.68 14.07
N ALA A 248 -12.96 7.39 13.53
CA ALA A 248 -12.92 8.83 13.42
C ALA A 248 -12.65 9.23 11.96
N LEU A 249 -13.17 10.38 11.55
CA LEU A 249 -12.99 10.98 10.22
C LEU A 249 -12.26 12.32 10.28
N GLY A 250 -11.91 12.79 11.48
CA GLY A 250 -11.06 13.96 11.65
C GLY A 250 -10.68 14.28 13.08
N VAL A 251 -9.95 15.38 13.21
CA VAL A 251 -9.49 15.92 14.49
C VAL A 251 -10.15 17.27 14.71
N GLY A 252 -10.42 17.60 15.98
CA GLY A 252 -11.03 18.87 16.30
C GLY A 252 -10.72 19.34 17.69
N PHE A 253 -11.23 20.51 18.01
CA PHE A 253 -10.95 21.23 19.23
C PHE A 253 -12.27 21.38 19.98
N PRO A 254 -12.41 20.78 21.17
CA PRO A 254 -13.68 20.78 21.90
C PRO A 254 -14.04 22.20 22.35
N THR A 255 -15.29 22.38 22.75
CA THR A 255 -15.63 23.52 23.61
C THR A 255 -14.90 23.41 24.94
N VAL A 256 -14.64 24.55 25.54
CA VAL A 256 -13.94 24.67 26.83
C VAL A 256 -14.84 25.50 27.76
N PRO A 257 -15.77 24.84 28.47
CA PRO A 257 -16.68 25.50 29.39
C PRO A 257 -15.93 26.36 30.41
N GLY A 258 -16.50 27.52 30.75
CA GLY A 258 -15.87 28.48 31.66
C GLY A 258 -14.86 29.44 31.00
N GLY A 259 -14.59 29.30 29.70
CA GLY A 259 -13.81 30.30 28.93
C GLY A 259 -12.32 30.36 29.27
N VAL A 260 -11.80 29.35 29.97
CA VAL A 260 -10.42 29.32 30.50
C VAL A 260 -9.35 29.01 29.44
N SER A 261 -9.76 28.64 28.23
CA SER A 261 -8.88 28.32 27.10
C SER A 261 -9.59 28.84 25.86
N TYR A 262 -8.96 29.79 25.15
CA TYR A 262 -9.48 30.26 23.88
C TYR A 262 -8.34 30.24 22.88
N HIS A 263 -8.46 29.34 21.90
CA HIS A 263 -7.46 29.13 20.86
C HIS A 263 -8.11 29.19 19.49
N LYS A 264 -7.44 29.85 18.56
CA LYS A 264 -7.84 29.92 17.16
C LYS A 264 -6.70 29.42 16.30
N PHE A 265 -6.99 28.45 15.44
CA PHE A 265 -6.04 27.92 14.48
C PHE A 265 -6.43 28.37 13.07
N ARG A 266 -5.42 28.54 12.21
CA ARG A 266 -5.66 28.84 10.80
C ARG A 266 -6.36 27.65 10.14
N GLY A 267 -7.39 27.92 9.34
CA GLY A 267 -8.10 26.87 8.60
C GLY A 267 -7.32 26.31 7.42
N ALA A 268 -7.78 25.16 6.90
CA ALA A 268 -7.21 24.43 5.77
C ALA A 268 -7.03 25.28 4.50
N ALA A 269 -7.93 26.26 4.28
CA ALA A 269 -7.82 27.19 3.14
C ALA A 269 -6.74 28.29 3.32
N GLY A 270 -6.17 28.43 4.53
CA GLY A 270 -5.23 29.51 4.86
C GLY A 270 -3.74 29.17 4.63
N GLY A 271 -3.40 27.94 4.28
CA GLY A 271 -2.02 27.53 4.00
C GLY A 271 -1.92 26.04 3.63
N ALA A 272 -0.85 25.68 2.91
CA ALA A 272 -0.69 24.33 2.35
C ALA A 272 -0.59 23.20 3.39
N LEU A 273 -0.21 23.51 4.64
CA LEU A 273 0.01 22.53 5.71
C LEU A 273 -1.08 22.58 6.79
N GLU A 274 -2.04 23.50 6.72
CA GLU A 274 -2.95 23.76 7.85
C GLU A 274 -3.87 22.57 8.12
N GLY A 275 -3.75 22.01 9.32
CA GLY A 275 -4.44 20.78 9.70
C GLY A 275 -3.88 19.54 9.02
N GLN A 276 -2.74 19.57 8.32
CA GLN A 276 -2.18 18.36 7.73
C GLN A 276 -1.81 17.35 8.82
N LEU A 277 -2.21 16.09 8.63
CA LEU A 277 -1.81 14.98 9.50
C LEU A 277 -0.61 14.26 8.91
N ARG A 278 0.33 13.85 9.76
CA ARG A 278 1.38 12.89 9.44
C ARG A 278 1.21 11.70 10.37
N ILE A 279 1.05 10.51 9.80
CA ILE A 279 0.87 9.28 10.57
C ILE A 279 1.98 8.32 10.19
N THR A 280 2.84 7.98 11.15
CA THR A 280 3.93 7.04 10.96
C THR A 280 3.54 5.68 11.53
N TYR A 281 3.63 4.63 10.73
CA TYR A 281 3.23 3.27 11.11
C TYR A 281 4.15 2.21 10.53
N THR A 282 4.12 1.03 11.13
CA THR A 282 4.75 -0.18 10.62
C THR A 282 3.65 -1.16 10.23
N ALA A 283 3.63 -1.60 8.97
CA ALA A 283 2.57 -2.43 8.40
C ALA A 283 2.58 -3.89 8.89
#